data_AF-A0AAV6TGC4-F1
#
_entry.id   AF-A0AAV6TGC4-F1
#
_cell.length_a   1.000
_cell.length_b   1.000
_cell.length_c   1.000
_cell.angle_alpha   90.00
_cell.angle_beta   90.00
_cell.angle_gamma   90.00
#
_symmetry.space_group_name_H-M   'P 1'
#
loop_
_entity.id
_entity.type
_entity.pdbx_description
1 polymer ?
#
loop_
_entity_poly.entity_id
_entity_poly.type
_entity_poly.pdbx_seq_one_letter_code
_entity_poly.pdbx_strand_id
1 'polypeptide(L)'
;MNTHHVGKAPPPDTLRAGIGRTGTVILFDSMKEMAKGDYGRVNFPERLDHMRLLRPDLVEKKEQYVFAHRAVRDALTSKETEAYLVKVSKAYQHAEKLVFEGAVLAASDAAFESTR
;
A
#
# COMPACT_ATOMS: atom_id res chain seq x y z
N MET A 1 -16.56 26.17 48.19
CA MET A 1 -15.46 25.18 48.11
C MET A 1 -15.19 24.95 46.62
N ASN A 2 -14.22 25.65 46.04
CA ASN A 2 -13.91 25.56 44.62
C ASN A 2 -12.92 24.41 44.40
N THR A 3 -13.36 23.34 43.73
CA THR A 3 -12.49 22.26 43.28
C THR A 3 -11.82 22.68 41.97
N HIS A 4 -10.61 23.21 42.05
CA HIS A 4 -9.75 23.40 40.88
C HIS A 4 -9.49 22.04 40.21
N HIS A 5 -10.08 21.83 39.03
CA HIS A 5 -9.67 20.78 38.11
C HIS A 5 -8.34 21.19 37.48
N VAL A 6 -7.24 20.89 38.16
CA VAL A 6 -5.91 20.98 37.57
C VAL A 6 -5.84 19.90 36.49
N GLY A 7 -5.70 20.33 35.23
CA GLY A 7 -5.53 19.44 34.08
C GLY A 7 -4.37 18.50 34.33
N LYS A 8 -4.69 17.20 34.50
CA LYS A 8 -3.70 16.14 34.70
C LYS A 8 -2.85 16.07 33.43
N ALA A 9 -1.56 16.40 33.54
CA ALA A 9 -0.60 16.19 32.45
C ALA A 9 -0.72 14.73 31.96
N PRO A 10 -0.70 14.49 30.64
CA PRO A 10 -0.88 13.15 30.12
C PRO A 10 0.24 12.23 30.64
N PRO A 11 -0.06 10.95 30.92
CA PRO A 11 0.91 10.03 31.51
C PRO A 11 2.17 9.96 30.64
N PRO A 12 3.38 9.79 31.23
CA PRO A 12 4.66 9.82 30.51
C PRO A 12 4.72 8.90 29.28
N ASP A 13 3.94 7.82 29.32
CA ASP A 13 3.84 6.82 28.27
C ASP A 13 3.17 7.32 26.98
N THR A 14 2.38 8.39 27.03
CA THR A 14 1.74 8.95 25.82
C THR A 14 2.76 9.60 24.89
N LEU A 15 3.86 10.16 25.46
CA LEU A 15 4.92 10.78 24.68
C LEU A 15 5.77 9.71 23.96
N ARG A 16 6.03 8.57 24.61
CA ARG A 16 6.71 7.40 24.02
C ARG A 16 5.85 6.65 23.00
N ALA A 17 4.53 6.59 23.19
CA ALA A 17 3.61 5.93 22.27
C ALA A 17 3.55 6.55 20.85
N GLY A 18 4.04 7.79 20.67
CA GLY A 18 4.11 8.48 19.38
C GLY A 18 5.40 8.23 18.58
N ILE A 19 6.48 7.80 19.24
CA ILE A 19 7.83 7.71 18.63
C ILE A 19 7.95 6.44 17.79
N GLY A 20 7.44 5.31 18.29
CA GLY A 20 7.44 4.03 17.57
C GLY A 20 6.56 4.04 16.32
N ARG A 21 5.37 4.65 16.38
CA ARG A 21 4.44 4.74 15.23
C ARG A 21 4.93 5.71 14.16
N THR A 22 5.38 6.90 14.57
CA THR A 22 5.91 7.91 13.63
C THR A 22 7.19 7.43 12.96
N GLY A 23 8.12 6.81 13.72
CA GLY A 23 9.33 6.22 13.17
C GLY A 23 9.06 5.09 12.18
N THR A 24 8.05 4.27 12.45
CA THR A 24 7.63 3.19 11.56
C THR A 24 7.06 3.71 10.23
N VAL A 25 6.25 4.77 10.25
CA VAL A 25 5.70 5.37 9.03
C VAL A 25 6.80 6.02 8.18
N ILE A 26 7.74 6.74 8.79
CA ILE A 26 8.86 7.37 8.05
C ILE A 26 9.80 6.30 7.48
N LEU A 27 10.09 5.24 8.24
CA LEU A 27 10.90 4.12 7.75
C LEU A 27 10.19 3.42 6.59
N PHE A 28 8.90 3.14 6.72
CA PHE A 28 8.08 2.54 5.66
C PHE A 28 8.10 3.38 4.38
N ASP A 29 7.84 4.68 4.47
CA ASP A 29 7.78 5.56 3.31
C ASP A 29 9.14 5.66 2.60
N SER A 30 10.20 5.81 3.38
CA SER A 30 11.56 5.84 2.84
C SER A 30 11.98 4.53 2.17
N MET A 31 11.58 3.38 2.72
CA MET A 31 11.86 2.07 2.12
C MET A 31 11.02 1.83 0.86
N LYS A 32 9.78 2.31 0.84
CA LYS A 32 8.90 2.24 -0.33
C LYS A 32 9.42 3.07 -1.50
N GLU A 33 9.97 4.27 -1.25
CA GLU A 33 10.60 5.07 -2.31
C GLU A 33 11.93 4.44 -2.79
N MET A 34 12.76 3.93 -1.88
CA MET A 34 13.99 3.22 -2.27
C MET A 34 13.71 1.97 -3.11
N ALA A 35 12.64 1.23 -2.80
CA ALA A 35 12.23 0.07 -3.58
C ALA A 35 11.75 0.42 -5.00
N LYS A 36 11.29 1.66 -5.23
CA LYS A 36 10.89 2.16 -6.56
C LYS A 36 12.06 2.74 -7.37
N GLY A 37 13.18 3.06 -6.71
CA GLY A 37 14.37 3.56 -7.38
C GLY A 37 15.08 2.49 -8.22
N ASP A 38 16.00 2.93 -9.07
CA ASP A 38 16.61 2.16 -10.16
C ASP A 38 17.25 0.81 -9.77
N TYR A 39 17.59 0.62 -8.49
CA TYR A 39 18.26 -0.59 -8.00
C TYR A 39 17.32 -1.59 -7.31
N GLY A 40 16.05 -1.23 -7.04
CA GLY A 40 15.06 -2.12 -6.43
C GLY A 40 15.46 -2.74 -5.08
N ARG A 41 16.42 -2.12 -4.36
CA ARG A 41 17.02 -2.66 -3.13
C ARG A 41 16.62 -1.82 -1.92
N VAL A 42 16.17 -2.49 -0.87
CA VAL A 42 15.87 -1.88 0.44
C VAL A 42 16.86 -2.36 1.49
N ASN A 43 17.44 -1.42 2.26
CA ASN A 43 18.34 -1.73 3.38
C ASN A 43 17.76 -1.15 4.68
N PHE A 44 16.95 -1.96 5.36
CA PHE A 44 16.27 -1.58 6.60
C PHE A 44 17.24 -1.31 7.78
N PRO A 45 18.24 -2.16 8.06
CA PRO A 45 19.23 -1.90 9.12
C PRO A 45 19.93 -0.55 8.95
N GLU A 46 20.54 -0.32 7.78
CA GLU A 46 21.29 0.91 7.50
C GLU A 46 20.40 2.15 7.59
N ARG A 47 19.16 2.06 7.10
CA ARG A 47 18.21 3.16 7.20
C ARG A 47 17.81 3.44 8.65
N LEU A 48 17.54 2.40 9.42
CA LEU A 48 17.16 2.54 10.83
C LEU A 48 18.30 3.13 11.66
N ASP A 49 19.53 2.71 11.40
CA ASP A 49 20.72 3.24 12.06
C ASP A 49 20.92 4.72 11.73
N HIS A 50 20.76 5.11 10.45
CA HIS A 50 20.80 6.52 10.05
C HIS A 50 19.70 7.35 10.72
N MET A 51 18.49 6.80 10.91
CA MET A 51 17.41 7.51 11.60
C MET A 51 17.68 7.67 13.10
N ARG A 52 18.34 6.70 13.73
CA ARG A 52 18.71 6.72 15.15
C ARG A 52 19.80 7.74 15.48
N LEU A 53 20.62 8.14 14.50
CA LEU A 53 21.54 9.27 14.65
C LEU A 53 20.82 10.59 14.93
N LEU A 54 19.60 10.76 14.40
CA LEU A 54 18.80 11.98 14.57
C LEU A 54 17.77 11.87 15.71
N ARG A 55 17.31 10.65 16.01
CA ARG A 55 16.40 10.35 17.13
C ARG A 55 16.77 9.02 17.78
N PRO A 56 17.55 9.05 18.87
CA PRO A 56 17.79 7.87 19.70
C PRO A 56 16.43 7.29 20.15
N ASP A 57 16.32 5.96 20.27
CA ASP A 57 15.10 5.21 20.64
C ASP A 57 14.03 5.01 19.55
N LEU A 58 14.37 5.26 18.28
CA LEU A 58 13.47 4.93 17.17
C LEU A 58 13.37 3.40 16.96
N VAL A 59 12.15 2.88 16.88
CA VAL A 59 11.83 1.44 16.70
C VAL A 59 12.50 0.58 17.79
N GLU A 60 12.11 0.81 19.04
CA GLU A 60 12.65 0.13 20.22
C GLU A 60 12.18 -1.33 20.33
N LYS A 61 11.00 -1.65 19.79
CA LYS A 61 10.38 -2.99 19.90
C LYS A 61 10.55 -3.81 18.62
N LYS A 62 10.95 -5.07 18.77
CA LYS A 62 11.08 -6.05 17.68
C LYS A 62 9.83 -6.15 16.81
N GLU A 63 8.65 -6.11 17.42
CA GLU A 63 7.37 -6.18 16.71
C GLU A 63 7.17 -5.03 15.72
N GLN A 64 7.64 -3.82 16.04
CA GLN A 64 7.54 -2.65 15.16
C GLN A 64 8.47 -2.78 13.95
N TYR A 65 9.67 -3.32 14.15
CA TYR A 65 10.61 -3.61 13.08
C TYR A 65 10.07 -4.68 12.12
N VAL A 66 9.51 -5.78 12.68
CA VAL A 66 8.87 -6.84 11.89
C VAL A 66 7.65 -6.32 11.14
N PHE A 67 6.83 -5.46 11.77
CA PHE A 67 5.70 -4.83 11.12
C PHE A 67 6.13 -3.94 9.95
N ALA A 68 7.18 -3.12 10.11
CA ALA A 68 7.69 -2.27 9.03
C ALA A 68 8.15 -3.09 7.81
N HIS A 69 8.87 -4.19 8.05
CA HIS A 69 9.28 -5.14 7.00
C HIS A 69 8.09 -5.75 6.27
N ARG A 70 7.09 -6.25 7.01
CA ARG A 70 5.88 -6.83 6.43
C ARG A 70 5.09 -5.80 5.64
N ALA A 71 4.89 -4.61 6.18
CA ALA A 71 4.15 -3.54 5.52
C ALA A 71 4.81 -3.15 4.19
N VAL A 72 6.14 -2.96 4.14
CA VAL A 72 6.84 -2.62 2.89
C VAL A 72 6.74 -3.74 1.87
N ARG A 73 6.94 -5.00 2.28
CA ARG A 73 6.74 -6.17 1.40
C ARG A 73 5.32 -6.17 0.83
N ASP A 74 4.31 -6.05 1.68
CA ASP A 74 2.91 -6.10 1.27
C ASP A 74 2.55 -4.92 0.34
N ALA A 75 3.14 -3.74 0.56
CA ALA A 75 2.97 -2.57 -0.31
C ALA A 75 3.65 -2.70 -1.68
N LEU A 76 4.69 -3.53 -1.81
CA LEU A 76 5.34 -3.83 -3.09
C LEU A 76 4.55 -4.88 -3.86
N THR A 77 4.13 -5.96 -3.20
CA THR A 77 3.32 -7.02 -3.82
C THR A 77 1.90 -6.54 -4.19
N SER A 78 1.32 -5.62 -3.43
CA SER A 78 -0.02 -5.08 -3.74
C SER A 78 -0.05 -4.28 -5.04
N LYS A 79 1.03 -3.57 -5.39
CA LYS A 79 1.13 -2.83 -6.66
C LYS A 79 1.18 -3.76 -7.87
N GLU A 80 1.90 -4.86 -7.77
CA GLU A 80 1.93 -5.88 -8.83
C GLU A 80 0.54 -6.50 -9.00
N THR A 81 -0.15 -6.75 -7.88
CA THR A 81 -1.51 -7.27 -7.87
C THR A 81 -2.51 -6.28 -8.49
N GLU A 82 -2.43 -4.99 -8.16
CA GLU A 82 -3.27 -3.93 -8.74
C GLU A 82 -3.02 -3.78 -10.25
N ALA A 83 -1.76 -3.75 -10.68
CA ALA A 83 -1.40 -3.71 -12.10
C ALA A 83 -1.91 -4.94 -12.87
N TYR A 84 -1.84 -6.12 -12.26
CA TYR A 84 -2.40 -7.35 -12.82
C TYR A 84 -3.93 -7.27 -12.93
N LEU A 85 -4.64 -6.82 -11.89
CA LEU A 85 -6.09 -6.68 -11.90
C LEU A 85 -6.58 -5.68 -12.95
N VAL A 86 -5.87 -4.58 -13.16
CA VAL A 86 -6.16 -3.63 -14.24
C VAL A 86 -6.02 -4.28 -15.62
N LYS A 87 -4.96 -5.09 -15.84
CA LYS A 87 -4.78 -5.84 -17.10
C LYS A 87 -5.89 -6.86 -17.31
N VAL A 88 -6.23 -7.61 -16.28
CA VAL A 88 -7.29 -8.63 -16.31
C VAL A 88 -8.64 -7.98 -16.60
N SER A 89 -8.99 -6.89 -15.91
CA SER A 89 -10.24 -6.16 -16.13
C SER A 89 -10.37 -5.65 -17.57
N LYS A 90 -9.30 -5.07 -18.13
CA LYS A 90 -9.27 -4.65 -19.54
C LYS A 90 -9.46 -5.83 -20.51
N ALA A 91 -8.86 -6.98 -20.21
CA ALA A 91 -9.02 -8.18 -21.02
C ALA A 91 -10.47 -8.69 -21.00
N TYR A 92 -11.14 -8.67 -19.85
CA TYR A 92 -12.56 -9.04 -19.73
C TYR A 92 -13.47 -8.09 -20.52
N GLN A 93 -13.28 -6.77 -20.38
CA GLN A 93 -14.07 -5.78 -21.12
C GLN A 93 -13.91 -5.93 -22.65
N HIS A 94 -12.70 -6.25 -23.11
CA HIS A 94 -12.45 -6.49 -24.52
C HIS A 94 -13.12 -7.79 -25.00
N ALA A 95 -13.08 -8.85 -24.20
CA ALA A 95 -13.75 -10.11 -24.51
C ALA A 95 -15.27 -9.93 -24.62
N GLU A 96 -15.90 -9.18 -23.69
CA GLU A 96 -17.33 -8.86 -23.75
C GLU A 96 -17.72 -8.10 -25.02
N LYS A 97 -16.90 -7.13 -25.43
CA LYS A 97 -17.13 -6.36 -26.67
C LYS A 97 -17.12 -7.25 -27.91
N LEU A 98 -16.16 -8.17 -28.00
CA LEU A 98 -16.08 -9.12 -29.12
C LEU A 98 -17.25 -10.10 -29.16
N VAL A 99 -17.70 -10.57 -27.99
CA VAL A 99 -18.90 -11.44 -27.89
C VAL A 99 -20.13 -10.69 -28.37
N PHE A 100 -20.28 -9.42 -27.95
CA PHE A 100 -21.39 -8.59 -28.38
C PHE A 100 -21.36 -8.31 -29.89
N GLU A 101 -20.20 -7.91 -30.44
CA GLU A 101 -20.04 -7.66 -31.88
C GLU A 101 -20.26 -8.91 -32.72
N GLY A 102 -19.79 -10.08 -32.26
CA GLY A 102 -20.04 -11.35 -32.92
C GLY A 102 -21.52 -11.75 -32.94
N ALA A 103 -22.24 -11.50 -31.84
CA ALA A 103 -23.69 -11.73 -31.76
C ALA A 103 -24.47 -10.82 -32.72
N VAL A 104 -24.06 -9.56 -32.86
CA VAL A 104 -24.67 -8.60 -33.81
C VAL A 104 -24.45 -9.04 -35.26
N LEU A 105 -23.24 -9.48 -35.60
CA LEU A 105 -22.92 -9.97 -36.95
C LEU A 105 -23.76 -11.21 -37.29
N ALA A 106 -23.83 -12.19 -36.39
CA ALA A 106 -24.64 -13.39 -36.58
C ALA A 106 -26.14 -13.10 -36.75
N ALA A 107 -26.67 -12.12 -36.01
CA ALA A 107 -28.06 -11.69 -36.15
C ALA A 107 -28.32 -10.98 -37.50
N SER A 108 -27.36 -10.17 -37.97
CA SER A 108 -27.43 -9.52 -39.28
C SER A 108 -27.43 -10.54 -40.42
N ASP A 109 -26.54 -11.54 -40.36
CA ASP A 109 -26.45 -12.60 -41.37
C ASP A 109 -27.75 -13.41 -41.44
N ALA A 110 -28.31 -13.80 -40.28
CA ALA A 110 -29.57 -14.53 -40.20
C ALA A 110 -30.77 -13.73 -40.78
N ALA A 111 -30.82 -12.41 -40.54
CA ALA A 111 -31.85 -11.54 -41.10
C ALA A 111 -31.73 -11.40 -42.62
N PHE A 112 -30.50 -11.35 -43.14
CA PHE A 112 -30.25 -11.31 -44.58
C PHE A 112 -30.64 -12.63 -45.27
N GLU A 113 -30.31 -13.77 -44.67
CA GLU A 113 -30.67 -15.10 -45.19
C GLU A 113 -32.18 -15.36 -45.24
N SER A 114 -32.94 -14.82 -44.27
CA SER A 114 -34.41 -14.97 -44.19
C SER A 114 -35.17 -14.13 -45.23
N THR A 115 -34.52 -13.20 -45.92
CA THR A 115 -35.15 -12.31 -46.91
C THR A 115 -35.00 -12.82 -48.35
N ARG A 116 -34.42 -14.02 -48.52
CA ARG A 116 -34.19 -14.69 -49.80
C ARG A 116 -35.11 -15.89 -49.97
#